data_AF-F9Q4Q8-F1
#
_entry.id   AF-F9Q4Q8-F1
#
_cell.length_a   1.000
_cell.length_b   1.000
_cell.length_c   1.000
_cell.angle_alpha   90.00
_cell.angle_beta   90.00
_cell.angle_gamma   90.00
#
_symmetry.space_group_name_H-M   'P 1'
#
loop_
_entity.id
_entity.type
_entity.pdbx_description
1 polymer ?
#
loop_
_entity_poly.entity_id
_entity_poly.type
_entity_poly.pdbx_seq_one_letter_code
_entity_poly.pdbx_strand_id
1 'polypeptide(L)' 'MSGHHEKIRQWRLYESLKKTYQRRPDLLENYQLTAEEEKMLAEIKEKKNKGEPYASNQT' A
#
# COMPACT_ATOMS: atom_id res chain seq x y z
N MET A 1 -11.16 22.69 11.29
CA MET A 1 -10.24 21.56 11.56
C MET A 1 -10.16 20.70 10.31
N SER A 2 -9.56 21.23 9.27
CA SER A 2 -9.81 20.78 7.89
C SER A 2 -8.46 20.61 7.21
N GLY A 3 -8.11 19.41 6.76
CA GLY A 3 -7.01 19.29 5.82
C GLY A 3 -6.25 17.96 5.72
N HIS A 4 -6.40 17.02 6.66
CA HIS A 4 -5.57 15.80 6.64
C HIS A 4 -6.33 14.49 6.35
N HIS A 5 -7.66 14.53 6.20
CA HIS A 5 -8.46 13.32 5.98
C HIS A 5 -8.14 12.60 4.67
N GLU A 6 -7.84 13.35 3.59
CA GLU A 6 -7.50 12.75 2.28
C GLU A 6 -6.21 11.94 2.36
N LYS A 7 -5.18 12.49 3.00
CA LYS A 7 -3.89 11.80 3.19
C LYS A 7 -4.04 10.54 4.02
N ILE A 8 -4.87 10.59 5.07
CA ILE A 8 -5.17 9.41 5.91
C ILE A 8 -5.94 8.36 5.10
N ARG A 9 -6.91 8.77 4.28
CA ARG A 9 -7.68 7.89 3.40
C ARG A 9 -6.76 7.18 2.40
N GLN A 10 -5.90 7.93 1.70
CA GLN A 10 -4.92 7.38 0.77
C GLN A 10 -3.94 6.43 1.47
N TRP A 11 -3.46 6.79 2.66
CA TRP A 11 -2.57 5.92 3.44
C TRP A 11 -3.24 4.62 3.87
N ARG A 12 -4.50 4.68 4.32
CA ARG A 12 -5.28 3.48 4.69
C ARG A 12 -5.52 2.57 3.48
N LEU A 13 -5.79 3.15 2.31
CA LEU A 13 -5.94 2.41 1.06
C LEU A 13 -4.63 1.72 0.68
N TYR A 14 -3.53 2.46 0.67
CA TYR A 14 -2.18 1.95 0.41
C TYR A 14 -1.81 0.78 1.34
N GLU A 15 -2.00 0.94 2.66
CA GLU A 15 -1.71 -0.12 3.63
C GLU A 15 -2.61 -1.35 3.45
N SER A 16 -3.87 -1.15 3.07
CA SER A 16 -4.80 -2.26 2.77
C SER A 16 -4.34 -3.04 1.54
N LEU A 17 -4.03 -2.34 0.44
CA LEU A 17 -3.49 -2.93 -0.78
C LEU A 17 -2.17 -3.67 -0.51
N LYS A 18 -1.28 -3.09 0.29
CA LYS A 18 -0.01 -3.70 0.67
C LYS A 18 -0.21 -5.01 1.43
N LYS A 19 -1.11 -5.04 2.41
CA LYS A 19 -1.43 -6.26 3.18
C LYS A 19 -2.05 -7.33 2.30
N THR A 20 -3.00 -6.95 1.44
CA THR A 20 -3.63 -7.86 0.49
C THR A 20 -2.58 -8.43 -0.47
N TYR A 21 -1.72 -7.59 -1.05
CA TYR A 21 -0.65 -8.03 -1.94
C TYR A 21 0.34 -9.00 -1.27
N GLN A 22 0.67 -8.78 0.00
CA GLN A 22 1.60 -9.66 0.73
C GLN A 22 0.97 -10.99 1.15
N ARG A 23 -0.31 -11.00 1.53
CA ARG A 23 -0.98 -12.19 2.07
C ARG A 23 -1.79 -12.98 1.05
N ARG A 24 -2.45 -12.27 0.14
CA ARG A 24 -3.39 -12.79 -0.86
C ARG A 24 -3.32 -11.99 -2.17
N PRO A 25 -2.23 -12.10 -2.93
CA PRO A 25 -2.11 -11.43 -4.23
C PRO A 25 -3.17 -11.92 -5.24
N ASP A 26 -3.69 -13.13 -5.07
CA ASP A 26 -4.76 -13.74 -5.86
C ASP A 26 -6.07 -12.92 -5.89
N LEU A 27 -6.37 -12.22 -4.79
CA LEU A 27 -7.52 -11.33 -4.72
C LEU A 27 -7.35 -10.10 -5.61
N LEU A 28 -6.12 -9.61 -5.77
CA LEU A 28 -5.83 -8.42 -6.55
C LEU A 28 -5.77 -8.70 -8.05
N GLU A 29 -5.48 -9.95 -8.45
CA GLU A 29 -5.50 -10.37 -9.86
C GLU A 29 -6.91 -10.29 -10.47
N ASN A 30 -7.95 -10.55 -9.66
CA ASN A 30 -9.35 -10.54 -10.08
C ASN A 30 -10.09 -9.25 -9.69
N TYR A 31 -9.43 -8.33 -8.99
CA TYR A 31 -10.02 -7.08 -8.54
C TYR A 31 -9.78 -5.97 -9.56
N GLN A 32 -10.83 -5.21 -9.88
CA GLN A 32 -10.70 -4.04 -10.74
C GLN A 32 -10.10 -2.88 -9.94
N LEU A 33 -8.77 -2.79 -9.96
CA LEU A 33 -8.04 -1.68 -9.40
C LEU A 33 -8.32 -0.40 -10.21
N THR A 34 -8.50 0.71 -9.50
CA THR A 34 -8.52 2.04 -10.10
C THR A 34 -7.09 2.50 -10.41
N ALA A 35 -6.94 3.49 -11.30
CA ALA A 35 -5.63 4.02 -11.68
C ALA A 35 -4.77 4.49 -10.48
N GLU A 36 -5.42 5.00 -9.42
CA GLU A 36 -4.73 5.38 -8.18
C GLU A 36 -4.21 4.15 -7.43
N GLU A 37 -5.03 3.10 -7.30
CA GLU A 37 -4.67 1.87 -6.59
C GLU A 37 -3.59 1.09 -7.35
N GLU A 38 -3.65 1.04 -8.68
CA GLU A 38 -2.60 0.42 -9.51
C GLU A 38 -1.25 1.11 -9.30
N LYS A 39 -1.25 2.46 -9.26
CA LYS A 39 -0.05 3.24 -8.98
C LYS A 39 0.51 2.94 -7.58
N MET A 40 -0.35 2.93 -6.56
CA MET A 40 0.04 2.56 -5.20
C MET A 40 0.59 1.13 -5.13
N LEU A 41 -0.04 0.19 -5.83
CA LEU A 41 0.38 -1.21 -5.88
C LEU A 41 1.76 -1.36 -6.55
N ALA A 42 2.00 -0.62 -7.63
CA ALA A 42 3.31 -0.58 -8.30
C ALA A 42 4.39 -0.04 -7.36
N GLU A 43 4.13 1.04 -6.63
CA GLU A 43 5.04 1.57 -5.61
C GLU A 43 5.32 0.54 -4.50
N ILE A 44 4.31 -0.19 -4.03
CA ILE A 44 4.46 -1.26 -3.02
C ILE A 44 5.37 -2.37 -3.55
N LYS A 45 5.18 -2.79 -4.81
CA LYS A 45 6.00 -3.80 -5.47
C LYS A 45 7.46 -3.36 -5.58
N GLU A 46 7.69 -2.11 -5.97
CA GLU A 46 9.03 -1.55 -6.08
C GLU A 46 9.74 -1.45 -4.72
N LYS A 47 9.05 -0.96 -3.68
CA LYS A 47 9.60 -0.87 -2.33
C LYS A 47 9.94 -2.24 -1.73
N LYS A 48 9.13 -3.26 -1.99
CA LYS A 48 9.42 -4.64 -1.56
C LYS A 48 10.74 -5.16 -2.16
N ASN A 49 11.01 -4.87 -3.44
CA ASN A 49 12.25 -5.26 -4.11
C ASN A 49 13.47 -4.49 -3.60
N LYS A 50 13.29 -3.24 -3.13
CA LYS A 50 14.37 -2.45 -2.51
C LYS A 50 14.75 -2.92 -1.11
N GLY A 51 14.09 -3.93 -0.55
CA GLY A 51 14.52 -4.61 0.67
C GLY A 51 14.76 -3.64 1.82
N GLU A 52 13.84 -2.69 2.06
CA GLU A 52 13.92 -1.83 3.24
C GLU A 52 13.90 -2.74 4.48
N PRO A 53 15.00 -2.84 5.25
CA PRO A 53 14.95 -3.47 6.55
C PRO A 53 14.10 -2.51 7.37
N TYR A 54 12.94 -2.97 7.84
CA TYR A 54 12.13 -2.18 8.77
C TYR A 54 13.06 -1.68 9.87
N ALA A 55 13.26 -0.37 9.90
CA ALA A 55 14.05 0.28 10.91
C ALA A 55 13.55 -0.22 12.27
N SER A 56 14.50 -0.83 12.99
CA SER A 56 14.41 -1.19 14.40
C SER A 56 13.44 -0.29 15.14
N ASN A 57 12.39 -0.89 15.69
CA ASN A 57 11.50 -0.25 16.66
C ASN A 57 12.38 0.49 17.67
N GLN A 58 12.37 1.82 17.63
CA GLN A 58 13.05 2.64 18.62
C GLN A 58 12.19 2.60 19.89
N THR A 59 12.76 1.96 20.92
CA THR A 59 12.27 1.80 22.30
C THR A 59 11.86 3.11 22.96
#